data_AF-A0A914EUA9-F1
#
_entry.id   AF-A0A914EUA9-F1
#
_cell.length_a   1.000
_cell.length_b   1.000
_cell.length_c   1.000
_cell.angle_alpha   90.00
_cell.angle_beta   90.00
_cell.angle_gamma   90.00
#
_symmetry.space_group_name_H-M   'P 1'
#
loop_
_entity.id
_entity.type
_entity.pdbx_description
1 polymer ?
#
loop_
_entity_poly.entity_id
_entity_poly.type
_entity_poly.pdbx_seq_one_letter_code
_entity_poly.pdbx_strand_id
1 'polypeptide(L)'
;MLESWFYLLVELTVGKLPWAAFSRHEKDKIAESKRRARTSGRKQFLAHCPTQYGFFMDLIDRWQFDDMPDYDGLYVMITRLLDVIGVKFDDMYDWETLEKYKQTPPSLTTNEDKLKLFDHCIFASHAELQKLVESSPAPPE
;
A
#
# COMPACT_ATOMS: atom_id res chain seq x y z
N MET A 1 13.15 -9.35 8.89
CA MET A 1 12.43 -9.73 7.64
C MET A 1 11.16 -8.90 7.41
N LEU A 2 10.34 -8.58 8.43
CA LEU A 2 9.09 -7.84 8.22
C LEU A 2 9.27 -6.42 7.65
N GLU A 3 10.34 -5.72 8.04
CA GLU A 3 10.67 -4.40 7.48
C GLU A 3 10.76 -4.42 5.95
N SER A 4 11.40 -5.43 5.36
CA SER A 4 11.53 -5.55 3.91
C SER A 4 10.19 -5.78 3.23
N TRP A 5 9.32 -6.60 3.85
CA TRP A 5 7.97 -6.83 3.35
C TRP A 5 7.12 -5.55 3.39
N PHE A 6 7.21 -4.77 4.46
CA PHE A 6 6.51 -3.48 4.55
C PHE A 6 6.96 -2.50 3.46
N TYR A 7 8.25 -2.44 3.15
CA TYR A 7 8.73 -1.60 2.04
C TYR A 7 8.21 -2.06 0.69
N LEU A 8 8.04 -3.37 0.48
CA LEU A 8 7.39 -3.88 -0.73
C LEU A 8 5.93 -3.45 -0.81
N LEU A 9 5.19 -3.48 0.31
CA LEU A 9 3.80 -2.99 0.32
C LEU A 9 3.70 -1.49 0.00
N VAL A 10 4.59 -0.67 0.56
CA VAL A 10 4.66 0.75 0.23
C VAL A 10 5.01 0.95 -1.24
N GLU A 11 5.93 0.14 -1.77
CA GLU A 11 6.29 0.18 -3.20
C GLU A 11 5.13 -0.24 -4.11
N LEU A 12 4.33 -1.23 -3.73
CA LEU A 12 3.12 -1.61 -4.47
C LEU A 12 2.07 -0.49 -4.46
N THR A 13 1.95 0.25 -3.36
CA THR A 13 0.95 1.31 -3.21
C THR A 13 1.36 2.62 -3.91
N VAL A 14 2.63 3.02 -3.75
CA VAL A 14 3.17 4.31 -4.23
C VAL A 14 3.89 4.16 -5.58
N GLY A 15 4.18 2.93 -5.99
CA GLY A 15 4.86 2.56 -7.24
C GLY A 15 6.39 2.55 -7.14
N LYS A 16 7.00 3.48 -6.40
CA LYS A 16 8.46 3.55 -6.27
C LYS A 16 8.93 4.11 -4.92
N LEU A 17 9.95 3.49 -4.35
CA LEU A 17 10.58 3.96 -3.12
C LEU A 17 11.56 5.12 -3.37
N PRO A 18 11.71 6.07 -2.43
CA PRO A 18 12.64 7.20 -2.59
C PRO A 18 14.09 6.79 -2.83
N TRP A 19 14.51 5.65 -2.26
CA TRP A 19 15.87 5.13 -2.42
C TRP A 19 16.07 4.21 -3.64
N ALA A 20 15.03 3.96 -4.44
CA ALA A 20 15.15 3.15 -5.65
C ALA A 20 15.99 3.86 -6.75
N ALA A 21 16.30 5.14 -6.58
CA ALA A 21 17.18 5.89 -7.47
C ALA A 21 18.68 5.67 -7.20
N PHE A 22 19.05 5.13 -6.02
CA PHE A 22 20.45 4.95 -5.65
C PHE A 22 20.98 3.60 -6.11
N SER A 23 22.26 3.57 -6.48
CA SER A 23 22.93 2.32 -6.84
C SER A 23 23.20 1.44 -5.60
N ARG A 24 23.33 0.12 -5.79
CA ARG A 24 23.68 -0.84 -4.72
C ARG A 24 24.98 -0.47 -3.99
N HIS A 25 25.87 0.27 -4.66
CA HIS A 25 27.13 0.73 -4.10
C HIS A 25 26.98 1.93 -3.15
N GLU A 26 25.84 2.64 -3.20
CA GLU A 26 25.54 3.83 -2.39
C GLU A 26 24.75 3.47 -1.13
N LYS A 27 25.24 2.47 -0.37
CA LYS A 27 24.55 1.94 0.81
C LYS A 27 24.25 3.01 1.86
N ASP A 28 25.14 3.98 2.04
CA ASP A 28 24.97 5.05 3.02
C ASP A 28 23.79 5.97 2.67
N LYS A 29 23.61 6.29 1.38
CA LYS A 29 22.47 7.10 0.92
C LYS A 29 21.15 6.35 1.07
N ILE A 30 21.16 5.03 0.83
CA ILE A 30 19.98 4.17 1.04
C ILE A 30 19.63 4.12 2.53
N ALA A 31 20.63 3.94 3.40
CA ALA A 31 20.44 3.90 4.84
C ALA A 31 19.89 5.23 5.38
N GLU A 32 20.44 6.36 4.95
CA GLU A 32 19.96 7.69 5.31
C GLU A 32 18.52 7.94 4.84
N SER A 33 18.19 7.52 3.61
CA SER A 33 16.83 7.65 3.08
C SER A 33 15.82 6.82 3.87
N LYS A 34 16.17 5.60 4.27
CA LYS A 34 15.33 4.76 5.14
C LYS A 34 15.15 5.39 6.53
N ARG A 35 16.23 5.95 7.10
CA ARG A 35 16.17 6.67 8.39
C ARG A 35 15.27 7.90 8.31
N ARG A 36 15.37 8.67 7.24
CA ARG A 36 14.50 9.83 6.99
C ARG A 36 13.04 9.43 6.87
N ALA A 37 12.74 8.34 6.15
CA ALA A 37 11.39 7.80 6.04
C ALA A 37 10.76 7.41 7.39
N ARG A 38 11.57 7.05 8.40
CA ARG A 38 11.09 6.76 9.76
C ARG A 38 10.95 7.97 10.67
N THR A 39 11.70 9.03 10.41
CA THR A 39 11.82 10.20 11.28
C THR A 39 11.10 11.39 10.68
N SER A 40 11.83 12.40 10.22
CA SER A 40 11.30 13.66 9.71
C SER A 40 10.50 13.53 8.42
N GLY A 41 10.80 12.52 7.60
CA GLY A 41 10.16 12.26 6.31
C GLY A 41 8.95 11.33 6.36
N ARG A 42 8.52 10.85 7.54
CA ARG A 42 7.45 9.84 7.65
C ARG A 42 6.15 10.25 6.98
N LYS A 43 5.70 11.49 7.22
CA LYS A 43 4.47 12.03 6.61
C LYS A 43 4.55 12.08 5.08
N GLN A 44 5.72 12.43 4.53
CA GLN A 44 5.94 12.50 3.09
C GLN A 44 6.04 11.11 2.47
N PHE A 45 6.69 10.18 3.18
CA PHE A 45 6.85 8.80 2.75
C PHE A 45 5.52 8.05 2.67
N LEU A 46 4.60 8.32 3.61
CA LEU A 46 3.28 7.68 3.69
C LEU A 46 2.13 8.54 3.14
N ALA A 47 2.42 9.66 2.45
CA ALA A 47 1.40 10.63 2.03
C ALA A 47 0.31 10.04 1.13
N HIS A 48 0.67 9.04 0.31
CA HIS A 48 -0.25 8.35 -0.61
C HIS A 48 -0.64 6.96 -0.11
N CYS A 49 -0.26 6.61 1.12
CA CYS A 49 -0.60 5.33 1.72
C CYS A 49 -1.82 5.50 2.65
N PRO A 50 -2.61 4.43 2.85
CA PRO A 50 -3.61 4.39 3.90
C PRO A 50 -3.00 4.71 5.27
N THR A 51 -3.75 5.39 6.14
CA THR A 51 -3.28 5.84 7.47
C THR A 51 -2.77 4.69 8.34
N GLN A 52 -3.23 3.47 8.07
CA GLN A 52 -2.91 2.25 8.81
C GLN A 52 -1.46 1.79 8.59
N TYR A 53 -0.82 2.24 7.50
CA TYR A 53 0.61 2.04 7.27
C TYR A 53 1.48 2.68 8.36
N GLY A 54 1.03 3.79 8.97
CA GLY A 54 1.72 4.40 10.11
C GLY A 54 1.77 3.45 11.31
N PHE A 55 0.65 2.79 11.61
CA PHE A 55 0.56 1.82 12.71
C PHE A 55 1.41 0.58 12.45
N PHE A 56 1.44 0.08 11.20
CA PHE A 56 2.35 -1.02 10.83
C PHE A 56 3.82 -0.63 11.00
N MET A 57 4.19 0.59 10.61
CA MET A 57 5.55 1.10 10.79
C MET A 57 5.93 1.17 12.27
N ASP A 58 5.03 1.66 13.14
CA ASP A 58 5.24 1.69 14.59
C ASP A 58 5.26 0.30 15.24
N LEU A 59 4.55 -0.68 14.67
CA LEU A 59 4.63 -2.08 15.12
C LEU A 59 5.99 -2.68 14.77
N ILE A 60 6.46 -2.48 13.53
CA ILE A 60 7.76 -2.95 13.06
C ILE A 60 8.90 -2.33 13.88
N ASP A 61 8.81 -1.03 14.18
CA ASP A 61 9.85 -0.31 14.92
C ASP A 61 9.91 -0.71 16.41
N ARG A 62 8.86 -1.35 16.95
CA ARG A 62 8.83 -1.83 18.35
C ARG A 62 9.61 -3.13 18.55
N TRP A 63 9.70 -3.99 17.54
CA TRP A 63 10.34 -5.28 17.69
C TRP A 63 11.86 -5.18 17.71
N GLN A 64 12.47 -5.83 18.69
CA GLN A 64 13.91 -6.02 18.78
C GLN A 64 14.36 -7.19 17.92
N PHE A 65 15.67 -7.33 17.74
CA PHE A 65 16.25 -8.39 16.92
C PHE A 65 15.88 -9.80 17.39
N ASP A 66 15.81 -10.00 18.71
CA ASP A 66 15.52 -11.30 19.33
C ASP A 66 14.02 -11.54 19.56
N ASP A 67 13.17 -10.55 19.28
CA ASP A 67 11.73 -10.68 19.50
C ASP A 67 11.08 -11.56 18.44
N MET A 68 10.16 -12.42 18.88
CA MET A 68 9.28 -13.15 17.97
C MET A 68 8.13 -12.23 17.53
N PRO A 69 8.02 -11.94 16.22
CA PRO A 69 6.91 -11.15 15.70
C PRO A 69 5.55 -11.77 16.00
N ASP A 70 4.59 -10.98 16.48
CA ASP A 70 3.19 -11.39 16.59
C ASP A 70 2.51 -11.29 15.20
N TYR A 71 2.68 -12.35 14.41
CA TYR A 71 2.08 -12.46 13.07
C TYR A 71 0.56 -12.60 13.13
N ASP A 72 0.02 -13.22 14.18
CA ASP A 72 -1.43 -13.39 14.34
C ASP A 72 -2.09 -12.03 14.60
N GLY A 73 -1.49 -11.20 15.45
CA GLY A 73 -1.93 -9.82 15.67
C GLY A 73 -1.87 -8.98 14.39
N LEU A 74 -0.83 -9.15 13.57
CA LEU A 74 -0.70 -8.49 12.27
C LEU A 74 -1.79 -8.96 11.29
N TYR A 75 -2.09 -10.26 11.26
CA TYR A 75 -3.15 -10.83 10.44
C TYR A 75 -4.52 -10.28 10.84
N VAL A 76 -4.86 -10.30 12.14
CA VAL A 76 -6.13 -9.74 12.65
C VAL A 76 -6.26 -8.25 12.33
N MET A 77 -5.18 -7.49 12.42
CA MET A 77 -5.19 -6.08 12.01
C MET A 77 -5.53 -5.94 10.53
N ILE A 78 -4.86 -6.67 9.63
CA ILE A 78 -5.13 -6.61 8.19
C ILE A 78 -6.57 -7.04 7.87
N THR A 79 -7.08 -8.12 8.47
CA THR A 79 -8.46 -8.56 8.26
C THR A 79 -9.47 -7.49 8.68
N ARG A 80 -9.26 -6.82 9.81
CA ARG A 80 -10.12 -5.70 10.23
C ARG A 80 -10.07 -4.53 9.25
N LEU A 81 -8.92 -4.27 8.63
CA LEU A 81 -8.82 -3.24 7.59
C LEU A 81 -9.62 -3.62 6.35
N LEU A 82 -9.52 -4.87 5.92
CA LEU A 82 -10.31 -5.38 4.80
C LEU A 82 -11.81 -5.25 5.07
N ASP A 83 -12.26 -5.58 6.28
CA ASP A 83 -13.66 -5.43 6.70
C ASP A 83 -14.12 -3.96 6.65
N VAL A 84 -13.29 -3.02 7.11
CA VAL A 84 -13.60 -1.58 7.08
C VAL A 84 -13.66 -1.04 5.64
N ILE A 85 -12.80 -1.55 4.76
CA ILE A 85 -12.77 -1.17 3.34
C ILE A 85 -13.91 -1.85 2.57
N GLY A 86 -14.49 -2.93 3.13
CA GLY A 86 -15.54 -3.72 2.48
C GLY A 86 -15.02 -4.70 1.43
N VAL A 87 -13.72 -5.00 1.47
CA VAL A 87 -13.05 -5.93 0.55
C VAL A 87 -12.98 -7.31 1.20
N LYS A 88 -13.28 -8.35 0.43
CA LYS A 88 -13.20 -9.75 0.86
C LYS A 88 -11.93 -10.39 0.33
N PHE A 89 -11.45 -11.41 1.04
CA PHE A 89 -10.32 -12.22 0.58
C PHE A 89 -10.59 -12.98 -0.74
N ASP A 90 -11.87 -13.22 -1.07
CA ASP A 90 -12.30 -13.90 -2.30
C ASP A 90 -12.57 -12.91 -3.44
N ASP A 91 -12.35 -11.60 -3.21
CA ASP A 91 -12.45 -10.62 -4.28
C ASP A 91 -11.32 -10.84 -5.29
N MET A 92 -11.66 -10.62 -6.55
CA MET A 92 -10.73 -10.87 -7.64
C MET A 92 -9.52 -9.95 -7.56
N TYR A 93 -8.35 -10.51 -7.81
CA TYR A 93 -7.15 -9.70 -7.93
C TYR A 93 -7.14 -8.88 -9.22
N ASP A 94 -6.35 -7.81 -9.25
CA ASP A 94 -6.23 -6.94 -10.42
C ASP A 94 -5.86 -7.71 -11.69
N TRP A 95 -4.98 -8.72 -11.56
CA TRP A 95 -4.57 -9.55 -12.69
C TRP A 95 -5.68 -10.49 -13.19
N GLU A 96 -6.57 -10.97 -12.32
CA GLU A 96 -7.69 -11.84 -12.71
C GLU A 96 -8.78 -11.04 -13.43
N THR A 97 -8.97 -9.78 -13.02
CA THR A 97 -9.89 -8.84 -13.67
C THR A 97 -9.43 -8.55 -15.10
N LEU A 98 -8.11 -8.38 -15.31
CA LEU A 98 -7.52 -8.19 -16.64
C LEU A 98 -7.75 -9.40 -17.57
N GLU A 99 -7.67 -10.62 -17.05
CA GLU A 99 -7.91 -11.83 -17.85
C GLU A 99 -9.38 -11.97 -18.28
N LYS A 100 -10.34 -11.63 -17.40
CA LYS A 100 -11.75 -11.57 -17.78
C LYS A 100 -12.03 -10.46 -18.79
N TYR A 101 -11.38 -9.29 -18.67
CA TYR A 101 -11.50 -8.19 -19.64
C TYR A 101 -11.01 -8.57 -21.04
N LYS A 102 -9.92 -9.34 -21.14
CA LYS A 102 -9.43 -9.84 -22.44
C LYS A 102 -10.40 -10.82 -23.11
N GLN A 103 -11.26 -11.46 -22.33
CA GLN A 103 -12.22 -12.47 -22.79
C GLN A 103 -13.58 -11.85 -23.18
N THR A 104 -13.87 -10.60 -22.82
CA THR A 104 -15.09 -9.91 -23.27
C THR A 104 -15.05 -9.56 -24.76
N PRO A 105 -16.15 -9.78 -25.52
CA PRO A 105 -16.18 -9.55 -26.97
C PRO A 105 -16.01 -8.05 -27.33
N PRO A 106 -15.44 -7.76 -28.52
CA PRO A 106 -15.00 -6.43 -28.92
C PRO A 106 -16.18 -5.57 -29.39
N SER A 107 -16.97 -5.05 -28.46
CA SER A 107 -17.81 -3.89 -28.72
C SER A 107 -17.45 -2.84 -27.69
N LEU A 108 -16.85 -1.73 -28.17
CA LEU A 108 -16.23 -0.59 -27.44
C LEU A 108 -14.72 -0.73 -27.23
N THR A 109 -13.96 -0.72 -28.32
CA THR A 109 -12.50 -0.60 -28.32
C THR A 109 -12.07 0.77 -28.82
N THR A 110 -12.09 1.77 -27.95
CA THR A 110 -11.20 2.93 -28.11
C THR A 110 -10.05 2.78 -27.12
N ASN A 111 -8.82 3.14 -27.51
CA ASN A 111 -7.66 3.10 -26.60
C ASN A 111 -7.87 3.97 -25.35
N GLU A 112 -8.75 4.97 -25.42
CA GLU A 112 -9.19 5.77 -24.28
C GLU A 112 -9.99 4.96 -23.25
N ASP A 113 -10.79 3.99 -23.68
CA ASP A 113 -11.62 3.18 -22.77
C ASP A 113 -10.78 2.15 -22.01
N LYS A 114 -9.70 1.66 -22.64
CA LYS A 114 -8.69 0.80 -22.01
C LYS A 114 -7.88 1.54 -20.95
N LEU A 115 -7.47 2.79 -21.25
CA LEU A 115 -6.74 3.63 -20.30
C LEU A 115 -7.64 4.03 -19.13
N LYS A 116 -8.91 4.40 -19.41
CA LYS A 116 -9.91 4.69 -18.38
C LYS A 116 -10.21 3.49 -17.49
N LEU A 117 -10.21 2.26 -18.01
CA LEU A 117 -10.38 1.06 -17.17
C LEU A 117 -9.16 0.77 -16.31
N PHE A 118 -7.95 0.91 -16.86
CA PHE A 118 -6.70 0.73 -16.11
C PHE A 118 -6.55 1.78 -15.01
N ASP A 119 -6.83 3.04 -15.36
CA ASP A 119 -6.90 4.15 -14.41
C ASP A 119 -8.06 3.93 -13.43
N HIS A 120 -9.23 3.44 -13.84
CA HIS A 120 -10.32 3.15 -12.92
C HIS A 120 -9.99 2.00 -11.96
N CYS A 121 -9.30 0.93 -12.36
CA CYS A 121 -8.92 -0.13 -11.42
C CYS A 121 -7.88 0.35 -10.39
N ILE A 122 -6.88 1.12 -10.81
CA ILE A 122 -5.84 1.64 -9.91
C ILE A 122 -6.31 2.84 -9.08
N PHE A 123 -7.01 3.80 -9.71
CA PHE A 123 -7.52 5.00 -9.05
C PHE A 123 -8.87 4.80 -8.36
N ALA A 124 -9.74 3.85 -8.74
CA ALA A 124 -10.93 3.57 -7.92
C ALA A 124 -10.52 2.98 -6.58
N SER A 125 -9.50 2.10 -6.56
CA SER A 125 -8.88 1.65 -5.30
C SER A 125 -8.36 2.83 -4.49
N HIS A 126 -7.60 3.76 -5.10
CA HIS A 126 -7.09 4.94 -4.40
C HIS A 126 -8.19 5.93 -3.93
N ALA A 127 -9.19 6.19 -4.75
CA ALA A 127 -10.26 7.14 -4.49
C ALA A 127 -11.31 6.60 -3.50
N GLU A 128 -11.58 5.29 -3.51
CA GLU A 128 -12.39 4.65 -2.47
C GLU A 128 -11.64 4.61 -1.14
N LEU A 129 -10.33 4.34 -1.14
CA LEU A 129 -9.50 4.46 0.06
C LEU A 129 -9.44 5.90 0.58
N GLN A 130 -9.37 6.91 -0.29
CA GLN A 130 -9.43 8.33 0.12
C GLN A 130 -10.79 8.73 0.70
N LYS A 131 -11.89 8.31 0.08
CA LYS A 131 -13.25 8.55 0.60
C LYS A 131 -13.50 7.86 1.95
N LEU A 132 -12.88 6.71 2.18
CA LEU A 132 -12.93 6.01 3.48
C LEU A 132 -12.07 6.70 4.54
N VAL A 133 -10.92 7.27 4.16
CA VAL A 133 -10.07 8.08 5.06
C VAL A 133 -10.79 9.38 5.48
N GLU A 134 -11.53 10.02 4.58
CA GLU A 134 -12.28 11.26 4.86
C GLU A 134 -13.61 11.03 5.61
N SER A 135 -14.18 9.83 5.57
CA SER A 135 -15.44 9.50 6.27
C SER A 135 -15.25 8.98 7.69
N SER A 136 -14.01 8.75 8.13
CA SER A 136 -13.69 8.34 9.51
C SER A 136 -13.85 9.53 10.48
N PRO A 137 -14.67 9.44 11.54
CA PRO A 137 -14.91 10.55 12.45
C PRO A 137 -13.63 10.95 13.19
N ALA A 138 -13.41 12.27 13.30
CA ALA A 138 -12.26 12.85 13.98
C ALA A 138 -12.19 12.38 15.45
N PRO A 139 -10.98 12.17 16.02
CA PRO A 139 -10.84 11.80 17.43
C PRO A 139 -11.40 12.92 18.31
N PRO A 140 -12.10 12.58 19.42
CA PRO A 140 -12.61 13.60 20.34
C PRO A 140 -11.46 14.38 20.98
N GLU A 141 -11.65 15.70 21.09
CA GLU A 141 -10.76 16.69 21.74
C GLU A 141 -10.44 16.36 23.21
#